data_AF-A0A0Q8IGT8-F1
#
_entry.id   AF-A0A0Q8IGT8-F1
#
_cell.length_a   1.000
_cell.length_b   1.000
_cell.length_c   1.000
_cell.angle_alpha   90.00
_cell.angle_beta   90.00
_cell.angle_gamma   90.00
#
_symmetry.space_group_name_H-M   'P 1'
#
loop_
_entity.id
_entity.type
_entity.pdbx_description
1 polymer ?
#
loop_
_entity_poly.entity_id
_entity_poly.type
_entity_poly.pdbx_seq_one_letter_code
_entity_poly.pdbx_strand_id
1 'polypeptide(L)'
;MDIENTQRLLEILKKLEEAFRRHNLPGKDQSALRAIQQLCIGLKGENDYITEKASRIATLAGIYYSARYERHPGGEKDLMSEMSHQLPGVIRSQISYLERRQRDAEI
;
A
#
# COMPACT_ATOMS: atom_id res chain seq x y z
N MET A 1 -3.36 -10.16 -16.50
CA MET A 1 -3.62 -8.88 -15.81
C MET A 1 -3.81 -7.82 -16.87
N ASP A 2 -5.03 -7.32 -16.96
CA ASP A 2 -5.52 -6.46 -18.05
C ASP A 2 -5.38 -4.98 -17.67
N ILE A 3 -5.42 -4.09 -18.65
CA ILE A 3 -5.24 -2.63 -18.48
C ILE A 3 -6.23 -2.04 -17.45
N GLU A 4 -7.47 -2.52 -17.45
CA GLU A 4 -8.48 -2.09 -16.47
C GLU A 4 -8.07 -2.44 -15.04
N ASN A 5 -7.40 -3.58 -14.84
CA ASN A 5 -6.93 -4.00 -13.53
C ASN A 5 -5.74 -3.13 -13.06
N THR A 6 -4.80 -2.81 -13.94
CA THR A 6 -3.66 -1.94 -13.59
C THR A 6 -4.12 -0.53 -13.23
N GLN A 7 -5.08 0.02 -13.98
CA GLN A 7 -5.65 1.33 -13.71
C GLN A 7 -6.41 1.37 -12.38
N ARG A 8 -7.20 0.33 -12.08
CA ARG A 8 -7.84 0.15 -10.77
C ARG A 8 -6.81 0.11 -9.63
N LEU A 9 -5.72 -0.64 -9.77
CA LEU A 9 -4.68 -0.73 -8.74
C LEU A 9 -4.01 0.62 -8.49
N LEU A 10 -3.76 1.41 -9.55
CA LEU A 10 -3.20 2.76 -9.44
C LEU A 10 -4.15 3.72 -8.72
N GLU A 11 -5.46 3.64 -8.98
CA GLU A 11 -6.45 4.43 -8.25
C GLU A 11 -6.49 4.07 -6.75
N ILE A 12 -6.38 2.79 -6.42
CA ILE A 12 -6.34 2.35 -5.01
C ILE A 12 -5.08 2.86 -4.33
N LEU A 13 -3.93 2.82 -5.00
CA LEU A 13 -2.68 3.42 -4.49
C LEU A 13 -2.81 4.92 -4.24
N LYS A 14 -3.50 5.66 -5.13
CA LYS A 14 -3.76 7.08 -4.93
C LYS A 14 -4.62 7.33 -3.69
N LYS A 15 -5.71 6.57 -3.53
CA LYS A 15 -6.58 6.63 -2.34
C LYS A 15 -5.81 6.28 -1.06
N LEU A 16 -4.88 5.33 -1.15
CA LEU A 16 -4.03 4.94 -0.03
C LEU A 16 -3.10 6.09 0.40
N GLU A 17 -2.48 6.79 -0.55
CA GLU A 17 -1.67 7.97 -0.24
C GLU A 17 -2.49 9.12 0.36
N GLU A 18 -3.71 9.34 -0.15
CA GLU A 18 -4.63 10.33 0.41
C GLU A 18 -5.04 9.97 1.85
N ALA A 19 -5.28 8.67 2.12
CA ALA A 19 -5.56 8.19 3.47
C ALA A 19 -4.37 8.43 4.41
N PHE A 20 -3.14 8.13 3.99
CA PHE A 20 -1.95 8.41 4.81
C PHE A 20 -1.73 9.89 5.06
N ARG A 21 -1.98 10.75 4.05
CA ARG A 21 -1.93 12.21 4.22
C ARG A 21 -2.97 12.71 5.23
N ARG A 22 -4.18 12.16 5.19
CA ARG A 22 -5.27 12.51 6.10
C ARG A 22 -5.04 12.03 7.52
N HIS A 23 -4.46 10.84 7.69
CA HIS A 23 -4.25 10.18 8.97
C HIS A 23 -2.74 10.09 9.30
N ASN A 24 -2.04 11.22 9.22
CA ASN A 24 -0.57 11.22 9.37
C ASN A 24 -0.09 11.11 10.84
N LEU A 25 -0.99 11.18 11.82
CA LEU A 25 -0.62 11.10 13.24
C LEU A 25 -0.67 9.66 13.77
N PRO A 26 0.34 9.22 14.54
CA PRO A 26 0.32 7.93 15.20
C PRO A 26 -0.61 7.95 16.41
N GLY A 27 -1.19 6.81 16.75
CA GLY A 27 -2.13 6.71 17.86
C GLY A 27 -3.23 5.68 17.62
N LYS A 28 -4.19 5.57 18.53
CA LYS A 28 -5.30 4.61 18.40
C LYS A 28 -6.40 5.14 17.49
N ASP A 29 -6.14 5.19 16.18
CA ASP A 29 -7.14 5.53 15.16
C ASP A 29 -7.63 4.27 14.41
N GLN A 30 -8.67 3.65 14.97
CA GLN A 30 -9.26 2.44 14.39
C GLN A 30 -9.96 2.72 13.05
N SER A 31 -10.42 3.95 12.82
CA SER A 31 -11.06 4.33 11.56
C SER A 31 -10.03 4.42 10.44
N ALA A 32 -8.89 5.06 10.71
CA ALA A 32 -7.75 5.10 9.78
C ALA A 32 -7.25 3.69 9.45
N LEU A 33 -7.05 2.85 10.48
CA LEU A 33 -6.60 1.47 10.31
C LEU A 33 -7.52 0.68 9.39
N ARG A 34 -8.84 0.72 9.64
CA ARG A 34 -9.83 0.01 8.81
C ARG A 34 -9.82 0.53 7.38
N ALA A 35 -9.79 1.85 7.17
CA ALA A 35 -9.76 2.43 5.84
C ALA A 35 -8.54 1.96 5.03
N ILE A 36 -7.36 1.97 5.66
CA ILE A 36 -6.11 1.52 5.03
C ILE A 36 -6.14 0.02 4.75
N GLN A 37 -6.63 -0.79 5.69
CA GLN A 37 -6.76 -2.24 5.49
C GLN A 37 -7.71 -2.58 4.33
N GLN A 38 -8.83 -1.87 4.19
CA GLN A 38 -9.75 -2.05 3.07
C GLN A 38 -9.09 -1.71 1.73
N LEU A 39 -8.33 -0.62 1.67
CA LEU A 39 -7.56 -0.27 0.47
C LEU A 39 -6.49 -1.33 0.16
N CYS A 40 -5.79 -1.85 1.18
CA CYS A 40 -4.82 -2.91 1.01
C CYS A 40 -5.46 -4.21 0.50
N ILE A 41 -6.66 -4.56 0.94
CA ILE A 41 -7.42 -5.70 0.40
C ILE A 41 -7.70 -5.48 -1.09
N GLY A 42 -8.07 -4.28 -1.49
CA GLY A 42 -8.30 -3.92 -2.89
C GLY A 42 -7.04 -4.01 -3.79
N LEU A 43 -5.84 -3.90 -3.21
CA LEU A 43 -4.57 -4.09 -3.92
C LEU A 43 -4.21 -5.56 -4.10
N LYS A 44 -4.76 -6.47 -3.29
CA LYS A 44 -4.49 -7.90 -3.42
C LYS A 44 -5.16 -8.45 -4.67
N GLY A 45 -4.53 -9.43 -5.28
CA GLY A 45 -5.04 -10.08 -6.48
C GLY A 45 -4.06 -11.11 -7.02
N GLU A 46 -4.06 -11.27 -8.34
CA GLU A 46 -3.31 -12.31 -9.06
C GLU A 46 -1.79 -12.15 -9.01
N ASN A 47 -1.27 -10.97 -8.66
CA ASN A 47 0.16 -10.76 -8.54
C ASN A 47 0.59 -10.92 -7.07
N ASP A 48 1.28 -12.02 -6.79
CA ASP A 48 1.77 -12.36 -5.45
C ASP A 48 2.66 -11.27 -4.85
N TYR A 49 3.51 -10.65 -5.67
CA TYR A 49 4.41 -9.60 -5.22
C TYR A 49 3.64 -8.35 -4.73
N ILE A 50 2.64 -7.90 -5.50
CA ILE A 50 1.76 -6.79 -5.08
C ILE A 50 0.98 -7.19 -3.82
N THR A 51 0.44 -8.40 -3.77
CA THR A 51 -0.30 -8.95 -2.62
C THR A 51 0.57 -8.97 -1.35
N GLU A 52 1.84 -9.36 -1.46
CA GLU A 52 2.81 -9.36 -0.36
C GLU A 52 3.05 -7.94 0.15
N LYS A 53 3.34 -6.97 -0.75
CA LYS A 53 3.59 -5.59 -0.34
C LYS A 53 2.35 -4.92 0.25
N ALA A 54 1.16 -5.16 -0.30
CA ALA A 54 -0.10 -4.68 0.26
C ALA A 54 -0.36 -5.26 1.66
N SER A 55 -0.04 -6.54 1.89
CA SER A 55 -0.14 -7.16 3.21
C SER A 55 0.82 -6.53 4.21
N ARG A 56 2.06 -6.22 3.78
CA ARG A 56 3.05 -5.52 4.59
C ARG A 56 2.56 -4.13 5.00
N ILE A 57 1.99 -3.36 4.08
CA ILE A 57 1.38 -2.05 4.39
C ILE A 57 0.31 -2.19 5.48
N ALA A 58 -0.60 -3.17 5.35
CA ALA A 58 -1.65 -3.40 6.34
C ALA A 58 -1.09 -3.76 7.73
N THR A 59 -0.01 -4.55 7.79
CA THR A 59 0.68 -4.89 9.04
C THR A 59 1.31 -3.66 9.69
N LEU A 60 2.05 -2.85 8.92
CA LEU A 60 2.69 -1.63 9.43
C LEU A 60 1.66 -0.61 9.91
N ALA A 61 0.57 -0.44 9.17
CA ALA A 61 -0.56 0.38 9.61
C ALA A 61 -1.15 -0.13 10.93
N GLY A 62 -1.27 -1.45 11.10
CA GLY A 62 -1.69 -2.07 12.35
C GLY A 62 -0.80 -1.69 13.54
N ILE A 63 0.52 -1.58 13.33
CA ILE A 63 1.47 -1.15 14.37
C ILE A 63 1.30 0.35 14.66
N TYR A 64 1.25 1.16 13.60
CA TYR A 64 1.15 2.62 13.66
C TYR A 64 -0.13 3.09 14.37
N TYR A 65 -1.28 2.54 13.97
CA TYR A 65 -2.59 2.95 14.48
C TYR A 65 -3.10 2.17 15.71
N SER A 66 -2.27 1.29 16.27
CA SER A 66 -2.59 0.60 17.54
C SER A 66 -1.76 1.09 18.72
N ALA A 67 -1.01 2.19 18.57
CA ALA A 67 -0.06 2.69 19.56
C ALA A 67 1.02 1.66 19.94
N ARG A 68 1.47 0.83 18.98
CA ARG A 68 2.58 -0.12 19.15
C ARG A 68 3.86 0.36 18.47
N TYR A 69 3.85 1.55 17.88
CA TYR A 69 4.97 2.14 17.14
C TYR A 69 6.21 2.39 18.02
N GLU A 70 6.05 2.63 19.33
CA GLU A 70 7.16 2.87 20.27
C GLU A 70 8.13 1.69 20.38
N ARG A 71 7.66 0.47 20.05
CA ARG A 71 8.48 -0.76 20.09
C ARG A 71 9.07 -1.12 18.72
N HIS A 72 8.76 -0.36 17.67
CA HIS A 72 9.28 -0.61 16.34
C HIS A 72 10.64 0.08 16.17
N PRO A 73 11.68 -0.61 15.66
CA PRO A 73 12.93 0.04 15.28
C PRO A 73 12.66 1.19 14.31
N GLY A 74 13.19 2.39 14.58
CA GLY A 74 12.92 3.59 13.77
C GLY A 74 11.61 4.33 14.10
N GLY A 75 10.79 3.77 14.99
CA GLY A 75 9.58 4.40 15.51
C GLY A 75 8.52 4.71 14.44
N GLU A 76 7.70 5.72 14.73
CA GLU A 76 6.58 6.13 13.88
C GLU A 76 7.01 6.66 12.50
N LYS A 77 8.14 7.36 12.41
CA LYS A 77 8.59 8.00 11.17
C LYS A 77 9.01 6.97 10.13
N ASP A 78 9.73 5.93 10.55
CA ASP A 78 10.15 4.86 9.64
C ASP A 78 8.94 4.04 9.19
N LEU A 79 8.01 3.73 10.10
CA LEU A 79 6.73 3.08 9.75
C LEU A 79 5.96 3.88 8.69
N MET A 80 5.78 5.18 8.92
CA MET A 80 5.08 6.06 7.98
C MET A 80 5.80 6.16 6.64
N SER A 81 7.12 6.36 6.65
CA SER A 81 7.93 6.43 5.43
C SER A 81 7.81 5.15 4.60
N GLU A 82 7.90 4.00 5.25
CA GLU A 82 7.80 2.71 4.59
C GLU A 82 6.40 2.47 3.99
N MET A 83 5.34 2.68 4.78
CA MET A 83 3.97 2.37 4.36
C MET A 83 3.37 3.39 3.37
N SER A 84 3.78 4.65 3.43
CA SER A 84 3.24 5.73 2.59
C SER A 84 4.09 6.07 1.36
N HIS A 85 5.37 5.71 1.33
CA HIS A 85 6.26 6.05 0.21
C HIS A 85 6.95 4.82 -0.39
N GLN A 86 7.68 4.04 0.42
CA GLN A 86 8.52 2.97 -0.12
C GLN A 86 7.68 1.84 -0.72
N LEU A 87 6.75 1.27 0.04
CA LEU A 87 5.93 0.15 -0.42
C LEU A 87 4.98 0.56 -1.57
N PRO A 88 4.29 1.72 -1.53
CA PRO A 88 3.55 2.20 -2.69
C PRO A 88 4.41 2.41 -3.94
N GLY A 89 5.64 2.92 -3.80
CA GLY A 89 6.58 3.08 -4.91
C GLY A 89 6.99 1.75 -5.55
N VAL A 90 7.23 0.72 -4.72
CA VAL A 90 7.52 -0.64 -5.19
C VAL A 90 6.33 -1.24 -5.94
N ILE A 91 5.10 -1.08 -5.41
CA ILE A 91 3.89 -1.57 -6.08
C ILE A 91 3.69 -0.87 -7.43
N ARG A 92 3.86 0.45 -7.51
CA ARG A 92 3.79 1.20 -8.78
C ARG A 92 4.78 0.68 -9.81
N SER A 93 6.03 0.46 -9.39
CA SER A 93 7.08 -0.04 -10.26
C SER A 93 6.73 -1.42 -10.83
N GLN A 94 6.16 -2.30 -9.99
CA GLN A 94 5.69 -3.61 -10.42
C GLN A 94 4.52 -3.50 -11.41
N ILE A 95 3.55 -2.62 -11.16
CA ILE A 95 2.43 -2.38 -12.09
C ILE A 95 2.96 -1.93 -13.46
N SER A 96 3.84 -0.92 -13.49
CA SER A 96 4.43 -0.44 -14.75
C SER A 96 5.23 -1.51 -15.49
N TYR A 97 5.91 -2.39 -14.77
CA TYR A 97 6.60 -3.53 -15.37
C TYR A 97 5.62 -4.51 -16.02
N LEU A 98 4.52 -4.86 -15.34
CA LEU A 98 3.50 -5.76 -15.87
C LEU A 98 2.81 -5.17 -17.11
N GLU A 99 2.50 -3.87 -17.11
CA GLU A 99 1.91 -3.17 -18.27
C GLU A 99 2.84 -3.16 -19.49
N ARG A 100 4.16 -3.01 -19.30
CA ARG A 100 5.12 -3.11 -20.40
C ARG A 100 5.15 -4.51 -20.96
N ARG A 101 5.27 -5.51 -20.08
CA ARG A 101 5.36 -6.91 -20.47
C ARG A 101 4.11 -7.41 -21.21
N GLN A 102 2.93 -6.88 -20.88
CA GLN A 102 1.70 -7.15 -21.60
C GLN A 102 1.74 -6.58 -23.01
N ARG A 103 2.08 -5.28 -23.16
CA ARG A 103 2.21 -4.63 -24.46
C ARG A 103 3.20 -5.35 -25.37
N ASP A 104 4.34 -5.79 -24.84
CA ASP A 104 5.35 -6.52 -25.60
C ASP A 104 4.87 -7.92 -26.05
N ALA A 105 3.90 -8.52 -25.36
CA ALA A 105 3.31 -9.82 -25.72
C ALA A 105 2.16 -9.72 -26.72
N GLU A 106 1.64 -8.52 -26.97
CA GLU A 106 0.60 -8.22 -27.96
C GLU A 106 1.17 -7.83 -29.34
N ILE A 107 2.50 -7.78 -29.47
CA ILE A 107 3.24 -7.45 -30.71
C ILE A 107 3.73 -8.72 -31.42
#